data_AF-A0A7X3VBK7-F1
#
_entry.id   AF-A0A7X3VBK7-F1
#
_cell.length_a   1.000
_cell.length_b   1.000
_cell.length_c   1.000
_cell.angle_alpha   90.00
_cell.angle_beta   90.00
_cell.angle_gamma   90.00
#
_symmetry.space_group_name_H-M   'P 1'
#
loop_
_entity.id
_entity.type
_entity.pdbx_description
1 polymer ?
#
loop_
_entity_poly.entity_id
_entity_poly.type
_entity_poly.pdbx_seq_one_letter_code
_entity_poly.pdbx_strand_id
1 'polypeptide(L)'
;MSDYEPLDIAQHLNGGLDALGADATAEIGPCHFRGLPFDVSGDPSRCFISLDGDSEPVGIPVGNSASRVIFAHRLLATEIDDGGPVGIHVADYVFSLANGQRHVVPVRERFEIGSVPTDSFRGASGLPFLAVTDGKHRLLPRREG
;
A
#
# COMPACT_ATOMS: atom_id res chain seq x y z
N MET A 1 4.34 18.96 12.48
CA MET A 1 3.75 17.63 12.27
C MET A 1 2.85 17.28 13.46
N SER A 2 1.89 18.14 13.79
CA SER A 2 1.09 18.02 15.02
C SER A 2 -0.21 17.24 14.79
N ASP A 3 -0.60 17.07 13.53
CA ASP A 3 -1.94 16.63 13.13
C ASP A 3 -1.94 15.22 12.50
N TYR A 4 -0.81 14.51 12.56
CA TYR A 4 -0.70 13.12 12.12
C TYR A 4 -0.69 12.20 13.33
N GLU A 5 -1.64 11.29 13.38
CA GLU A 5 -1.77 10.27 14.42
C GLU A 5 -1.64 8.89 13.76
N PRO A 6 -0.59 8.12 14.08
CA PRO A 6 -0.48 6.73 13.62
C PRO A 6 -1.61 5.89 14.21
N LEU A 7 -2.19 5.01 13.40
CA LEU A 7 -3.17 4.03 13.84
C LEU A 7 -2.48 2.67 14.00
N ASP A 8 -2.59 2.07 15.18
CA ASP A 8 -2.05 0.72 15.41
C ASP A 8 -2.93 -0.32 14.70
N ILE A 9 -2.31 -1.08 13.79
CA ILE A 9 -2.94 -2.13 13.01
C ILE A 9 -2.32 -3.50 13.26
N ALA A 10 -1.44 -3.65 14.27
CA ALA A 10 -0.65 -4.87 14.48
C ALA A 10 -1.49 -6.14 14.61
N GLN A 11 -2.69 -6.03 15.21
CA GLN A 11 -3.63 -7.15 15.38
C GLN A 11 -4.27 -7.62 14.06
N HIS A 12 -4.20 -6.82 13.00
CA HIS A 12 -4.82 -7.09 11.70
C HIS A 12 -3.83 -7.63 10.66
N LEU A 13 -2.54 -7.66 10.99
CA LEU A 13 -1.49 -8.16 10.10
C LEU A 13 -1.66 -9.67 9.88
N ASN A 14 -1.73 -10.08 8.62
CA ASN A 14 -2.00 -11.46 8.20
C ASN A 14 -1.04 -11.97 7.09
N GLY A 15 -0.08 -11.16 6.65
CA GLY A 15 0.89 -11.53 5.62
C GLY A 15 2.31 -11.05 5.93
N GLY A 16 3.31 -11.77 5.41
CA GLY A 16 4.72 -11.45 5.54
C GLY A 16 5.35 -10.96 4.23
N LEU A 17 6.68 -10.85 4.23
CA LEU A 17 7.46 -10.51 3.03
C LEU A 17 7.28 -11.50 1.88
N ASP A 18 6.92 -12.74 2.19
CA ASP A 18 6.61 -13.79 1.22
C ASP A 18 5.42 -13.43 0.31
N ALA A 19 4.46 -12.66 0.81
CA ALA A 19 3.33 -12.14 0.02
C ALA A 19 3.80 -11.23 -1.13
N LEU A 20 5.01 -10.69 -1.06
CA LEU A 20 5.56 -9.82 -2.10
C LEU A 20 6.19 -10.59 -3.27
N GLY A 21 6.39 -11.90 -3.14
CA GLY A 21 7.11 -12.76 -4.08
C GLY A 21 8.57 -13.03 -3.65
N ALA A 22 9.14 -14.15 -4.10
CA ALA A 22 10.42 -14.68 -3.62
C ALA A 22 11.62 -13.72 -3.74
N ASP A 23 11.62 -12.85 -4.76
CA ASP A 23 12.72 -11.89 -5.02
C ASP A 23 12.38 -10.46 -4.59
N ALA A 24 11.19 -10.23 -4.04
CA ALA A 24 10.76 -8.91 -3.63
C ALA A 24 11.27 -8.58 -2.22
N THR A 25 11.71 -7.33 -2.05
CA THR A 25 12.14 -6.81 -0.75
C THR A 25 11.31 -5.57 -0.40
N ALA A 26 11.12 -5.33 0.89
CA ALA A 26 10.48 -4.13 1.41
C ALA A 26 11.16 -3.72 2.73
N GLU A 27 11.15 -2.42 3.01
CA GLU A 27 11.57 -1.89 4.32
C GLU A 27 10.52 -2.31 5.37
N ILE A 28 10.97 -2.91 6.48
CA ILE A 28 10.13 -3.31 7.63
C ILE A 28 10.56 -2.59 8.91
N GLY A 29 9.67 -2.53 9.88
CA GLY A 29 9.79 -1.72 11.09
C GLY A 29 9.43 -0.24 10.85
N PRO A 30 10.00 0.69 11.63
CA PRO A 30 9.74 2.12 11.47
C PRO A 30 10.24 2.64 10.11
N CYS A 31 9.30 3.10 9.28
CA CYS A 31 9.54 3.62 7.94
C CYS A 31 9.03 5.06 7.82
N HIS A 32 9.58 5.82 6.87
CA HIS A 32 9.08 7.15 6.54
C HIS A 32 8.69 7.20 5.07
N PHE A 33 7.38 7.26 4.81
CA PHE A 33 6.88 7.43 3.46
C PHE A 33 6.50 8.90 3.25
N ARG A 34 7.24 9.59 2.37
CA ARG A 34 7.07 11.03 2.07
C ARG A 34 7.07 11.93 3.32
N GLY A 35 7.86 11.55 4.33
CA GLY A 35 7.99 12.29 5.59
C GLY A 35 6.89 12.02 6.61
N LEU A 36 5.96 11.10 6.30
CA LEU A 36 4.99 10.57 7.26
C LEU A 36 5.53 9.29 7.89
N PRO A 37 5.49 9.14 9.23
CA PRO A 37 5.96 7.93 9.89
C PRO A 37 4.93 6.80 9.76
N PHE A 38 5.40 5.63 9.35
CA PHE A 38 4.67 4.37 9.33
C PHE A 38 5.45 3.31 10.11
N ASP A 39 4.76 2.29 10.62
CA ASP A 39 5.40 1.11 11.21
C ASP A 39 4.94 -0.13 10.43
N VAL A 40 5.87 -0.70 9.65
CA VAL A 40 5.66 -1.91 8.85
C VAL A 40 6.28 -3.07 9.63
N SER A 41 5.82 -3.32 10.87
CA SER A 41 6.20 -4.39 11.81
C SER A 41 7.53 -5.09 11.50
N GLY A 42 8.51 -4.99 12.41
CA GLY A 42 9.82 -5.63 12.24
C GLY A 42 9.82 -7.18 12.17
N ASP A 43 8.65 -7.83 12.26
CA ASP A 43 8.49 -9.27 12.04
C ASP A 43 8.25 -9.57 10.54
N PRO A 44 9.23 -10.15 9.81
CA PRO A 44 9.11 -10.40 8.37
C PRO A 44 8.06 -11.44 8.00
N SER A 45 7.57 -12.24 8.96
CA SER A 45 6.49 -13.21 8.74
C SER A 45 5.09 -12.60 8.87
N ARG A 46 4.99 -11.40 9.46
CA ARG A 46 3.73 -10.73 9.76
C ARG A 46 3.92 -9.21 9.80
N CYS A 47 3.97 -8.61 8.62
CA CYS A 47 4.23 -7.20 8.42
C CYS A 47 3.22 -6.45 7.53
N PHE A 48 2.31 -7.16 6.86
CA PHE A 48 1.28 -6.57 6.00
C PHE A 48 -0.13 -7.06 6.32
N ILE A 49 -1.10 -6.28 5.83
CA ILE A 49 -2.46 -6.76 5.59
C ILE A 49 -2.52 -7.13 4.10
N SER A 50 -2.53 -8.43 3.84
CA SER A 50 -2.75 -9.01 2.51
C SER A 50 -4.24 -9.18 2.27
N LEU A 51 -4.69 -8.76 1.09
CA LEU A 51 -6.07 -8.87 0.61
C LEU A 51 -6.06 -9.41 -0.82
N ASP A 52 -6.95 -10.36 -1.08
CA ASP A 52 -7.27 -10.90 -2.40
C ASP A 52 -8.79 -11.04 -2.57
N GLY A 53 -9.23 -11.64 -3.68
CA GLY A 53 -10.65 -11.81 -3.97
C GLY A 53 -11.41 -12.75 -3.02
N ASP A 54 -10.70 -13.59 -2.27
CA ASP A 54 -11.27 -14.56 -1.33
C ASP A 54 -11.13 -14.09 0.14
N SER A 55 -10.46 -12.96 0.35
CA SER A 55 -10.21 -12.41 1.67
C SER A 55 -11.47 -11.79 2.28
N GLU A 56 -11.73 -12.12 3.54
CA GLU A 56 -12.76 -11.44 4.31
C GLU A 56 -12.39 -9.97 4.55
N PRO A 57 -13.38 -9.04 4.61
CA PRO A 57 -13.11 -7.64 4.88
C PRO A 57 -12.38 -7.43 6.22
N VAL A 58 -11.26 -6.70 6.20
CA VAL A 58 -10.51 -6.36 7.40
C VAL A 58 -11.03 -5.06 8.00
N GLY A 59 -11.72 -5.16 9.14
CA GLY A 59 -12.26 -4.02 9.88
C GLY A 59 -11.24 -3.47 10.89
N ILE A 60 -10.86 -2.20 10.73
CA ILE A 60 -9.91 -1.51 11.61
C ILE A 60 -10.65 -0.41 12.40
N PRO A 61 -10.73 -0.51 13.74
CA PRO A 61 -11.37 0.53 14.54
C PRO A 61 -10.46 1.77 14.65
N VAL A 62 -10.93 2.92 14.19
CA VAL A 62 -10.20 4.20 14.31
C VAL A 62 -10.43 4.87 15.66
N GLY A 63 -11.65 4.77 16.20
CA GLY A 63 -12.02 5.29 17.53
C GLY A 63 -12.11 6.82 17.66
N ASN A 64 -11.54 7.57 16.73
CA ASN A 64 -11.45 9.04 16.76
C ASN A 64 -12.01 9.69 15.48
N SER A 65 -12.32 10.98 15.55
CA SER A 65 -12.68 11.77 14.38
C SER A 65 -11.45 12.05 13.52
N ALA A 66 -11.46 11.62 12.26
CA ALA A 66 -10.39 11.89 11.31
C ALA A 66 -10.94 12.61 10.07
N SER A 67 -10.29 13.69 9.65
CA SER A 67 -10.63 14.37 8.38
C SER A 67 -9.89 13.78 7.18
N ARG A 68 -8.81 13.04 7.42
CA ARG A 68 -7.98 12.37 6.40
C ARG A 68 -7.51 11.04 6.94
N VAL A 69 -7.59 10.00 6.12
CA VAL A 69 -7.01 8.69 6.40
C VAL A 69 -6.02 8.39 5.29
N ILE A 70 -4.80 8.01 5.66
CA ILE A 70 -3.69 7.82 4.73
C ILE A 70 -3.30 6.34 4.79
N PHE A 71 -3.20 5.72 3.63
CA PHE A 71 -2.82 4.32 3.48
C PHE A 71 -1.48 4.23 2.74
N ALA A 72 -0.59 3.37 3.24
CA ALA A 72 0.54 2.88 2.47
C ALA A 72 0.14 1.50 1.92
N HIS A 73 -0.01 1.41 0.60
CA HIS A 73 -0.54 0.21 -0.06
C HIS A 73 0.16 -0.06 -1.39
N ARG A 74 0.08 -1.31 -1.84
CA ARG A 74 0.75 -1.83 -3.03
C ARG A 74 -0.17 -2.83 -3.71
N LEU A 75 -0.24 -2.77 -5.04
CA LEU A 75 -0.85 -3.84 -5.83
C LEU A 75 0.21 -4.90 -6.15
N LEU A 76 -0.14 -6.19 -6.05
CA LEU A 76 0.83 -7.28 -6.26
C LEU A 76 0.94 -7.72 -7.72
N ALA A 77 -0.14 -7.65 -8.49
CA ALA A 77 -0.18 -8.05 -9.88
C ALA A 77 -0.92 -7.01 -10.72
N THR A 78 -0.50 -6.84 -11.97
CA THR A 78 -1.13 -5.97 -12.96
C THR A 78 -1.14 -6.67 -14.31
N GLU A 79 -2.19 -6.45 -15.09
CA GLU A 79 -2.26 -6.91 -16.49
C GLU A 79 -1.93 -5.78 -17.48
N ILE A 80 -1.69 -4.56 -17.00
CA ILE A 80 -1.47 -3.38 -17.84
C ILE A 80 -0.27 -3.56 -18.79
N ASP A 81 0.79 -4.19 -18.30
CA ASP A 81 2.01 -4.42 -19.09
C ASP A 81 1.80 -5.44 -20.22
N ASP A 82 0.78 -6.29 -20.09
CA ASP A 82 0.33 -7.26 -21.09
C ASP A 82 -0.79 -6.71 -21.99
N GLY A 83 -1.05 -5.40 -21.94
CA GLY A 83 -2.09 -4.73 -22.72
C GLY A 83 -3.48 -4.77 -22.08
N GLY A 84 -3.55 -5.11 -20.80
CA GLY A 84 -4.77 -5.08 -20.00
C GLY A 84 -5.37 -3.67 -19.83
N PRO A 85 -6.66 -3.60 -19.44
CA PRO A 85 -7.36 -2.35 -19.24
C PRO A 85 -6.83 -1.55 -18.05
N VAL A 86 -6.88 -0.23 -18.14
CA VAL A 86 -6.53 0.69 -17.04
C VAL A 86 -7.77 1.04 -16.23
N GLY A 87 -7.63 1.18 -14.90
CA GLY A 87 -8.71 1.63 -14.02
C GLY A 87 -9.66 0.54 -13.58
N ILE A 88 -9.22 -0.73 -13.63
CA ILE A 88 -9.97 -1.86 -13.07
C ILE A 88 -10.12 -1.67 -11.57
N HIS A 89 -11.31 -1.99 -11.07
CA HIS A 89 -11.62 -2.01 -9.64
C HIS A 89 -10.88 -3.17 -8.96
N VAL A 90 -10.08 -2.88 -7.95
CA VAL A 90 -9.26 -3.89 -7.26
C VAL A 90 -9.59 -4.05 -5.78
N ALA A 91 -10.14 -3.01 -5.14
CA ALA A 91 -10.54 -3.06 -3.74
C ALA A 91 -11.51 -1.92 -3.38
N ASP A 92 -12.07 -1.96 -2.18
CA ASP A 92 -12.90 -0.89 -1.62
C ASP A 92 -12.39 -0.47 -0.24
N TYR A 93 -12.25 0.85 -0.04
CA TYR A 93 -12.20 1.41 1.31
C TYR A 93 -13.61 1.71 1.79
N VAL A 94 -13.96 1.16 2.96
CA VAL A 94 -15.27 1.33 3.56
C VAL A 94 -15.14 2.09 4.87
N PHE A 95 -15.58 3.34 4.90
CA PHE A 95 -15.62 4.16 6.10
C PHE A 95 -17.01 4.07 6.74
N SER A 96 -17.08 3.44 7.91
CA SER A 96 -18.28 3.37 8.74
C SER A 96 -18.20 4.42 9.84
N LEU A 97 -19.06 5.43 9.78
CA LEU A 97 -19.09 6.54 10.72
C LEU A 97 -19.99 6.23 11.93
N ALA A 98 -19.74 6.90 13.05
CA ALA A 98 -20.49 6.69 14.30
C ALA A 98 -22.00 7.01 14.19
N ASN A 99 -22.39 7.85 13.22
CA ASN A 99 -23.78 8.16 12.92
C ASN A 99 -24.48 7.10 12.05
N GLY A 100 -23.80 5.98 11.75
CA GLY A 100 -24.30 4.89 10.90
C GLY A 100 -24.12 5.12 9.39
N GLN A 101 -23.57 6.26 8.96
CA GLN A 101 -23.27 6.49 7.56
C GLN A 101 -22.10 5.61 7.09
N ARG A 102 -22.20 5.12 5.87
CA ARG A 102 -21.17 4.33 5.20
C ARG A 102 -20.73 5.06 3.93
N HIS A 103 -19.43 5.30 3.81
CA HIS A 103 -18.81 5.80 2.59
C HIS A 103 -17.93 4.73 1.98
N VAL A 104 -18.21 4.38 0.72
CA VAL A 104 -17.41 3.44 -0.06
C VAL A 104 -16.57 4.24 -1.04
N VAL A 105 -15.26 4.02 -1.01
CA VAL A 105 -14.30 4.64 -1.91
C VAL A 105 -13.65 3.52 -2.73
N PRO A 106 -13.93 3.43 -4.03
CA PRO A 106 -13.35 2.41 -4.87
C PRO A 106 -11.86 2.66 -5.06
N VAL A 107 -11.08 1.59 -5.05
CA VAL A 107 -9.66 1.59 -5.36
C VAL A 107 -9.48 0.97 -6.73
N ARG A 108 -8.95 1.75 -7.67
CA ARG A 108 -8.72 1.30 -9.04
C ARG A 108 -7.23 1.25 -9.34
N GLU A 109 -6.88 0.23 -10.11
CA GLU A 109 -5.54 0.07 -10.64
C GLU A 109 -5.14 1.32 -11.45
N ARG A 110 -3.90 1.79 -11.19
CA ARG A 110 -3.24 2.95 -11.82
C ARG A 110 -3.85 4.31 -11.50
N PHE A 111 -4.97 4.38 -10.79
CA PHE A 111 -5.49 5.63 -10.25
C PHE A 111 -5.11 5.77 -8.78
N GLU A 112 -5.68 4.92 -7.92
CA GLU A 112 -5.45 4.96 -6.48
C GLU A 112 -4.28 4.08 -6.04
N ILE A 113 -4.04 2.95 -6.72
CA ILE A 113 -3.00 1.97 -6.36
C ILE A 113 -2.25 1.50 -7.61
N GLY A 114 -0.98 1.13 -7.48
CA GLY A 114 -0.18 0.58 -8.58
C GLY A 114 0.70 -0.57 -8.14
N SER A 115 1.10 -1.39 -9.11
CA SER A 115 2.15 -2.40 -8.91
C SER A 115 3.52 -1.74 -8.88
N VAL A 116 4.45 -2.34 -8.14
CA VAL A 116 5.85 -1.92 -8.19
C VAL A 116 6.52 -2.68 -9.32
N PRO A 117 7.15 -2.01 -10.30
CA PRO A 117 7.82 -2.69 -11.41
C PRO A 117 8.93 -3.60 -10.87
N THR A 118 8.84 -4.90 -11.19
CA THR A 118 9.84 -5.90 -10.82
C THR A 118 10.95 -6.04 -11.87
N ASP A 119 10.69 -5.63 -13.12
CA ASP A 119 11.71 -5.58 -14.17
C ASP A 119 12.15 -4.13 -14.46
N SER A 120 13.45 -3.95 -14.68
CA SER A 120 14.06 -2.65 -15.02
C SER A 120 14.04 -2.36 -16.53
N PHE A 121 13.47 -3.25 -17.34
CA PHE A 121 13.70 -3.31 -18.79
C PHE A 121 12.48 -2.88 -19.61
N ARG A 122 11.25 -3.09 -19.13
CA ARG A 122 10.01 -2.71 -19.83
C ARG A 122 9.50 -1.32 -19.49
N GLY A 123 10.09 -0.67 -18.49
CA GLY A 123 9.60 0.59 -17.95
C GLY A 123 8.34 0.35 -17.11
N ALA A 124 8.19 1.13 -16.03
CA ALA A 124 7.06 0.98 -15.12
C ALA A 124 5.72 1.04 -15.87
N SER A 125 4.69 0.30 -15.41
CA SER A 125 3.28 0.39 -15.83
C SER A 125 2.64 1.79 -15.63
N GLY A 126 3.45 2.80 -15.34
CA GLY A 126 3.10 4.14 -14.92
C GLY A 126 2.97 4.22 -13.41
N LEU A 127 3.30 5.40 -12.85
CA LEU A 127 2.95 5.70 -11.45
C LEU A 127 1.43 5.93 -11.36
N PRO A 128 0.80 5.58 -10.23
CA PRO A 128 -0.62 5.87 -10.02
C PRO A 128 -0.91 7.38 -10.06
N PHE A 129 -2.05 7.78 -10.61
CA PHE A 129 -2.40 9.21 -10.80
C PHE A 129 -2.74 9.95 -9.52
N LEU A 130 -3.36 9.28 -8.55
CA LEU A 130 -3.86 9.88 -7.30
C LEU A 130 -3.01 9.51 -6.08
N ALA A 131 -2.16 8.48 -6.20
CA ALA A 131 -1.23 8.08 -5.17
C ALA A 131 0.13 8.79 -5.32
N VAL A 132 0.76 9.06 -4.18
CA VAL A 132 2.12 9.59 -4.13
C VAL A 132 3.07 8.43 -3.87
N THR A 133 3.82 8.00 -4.88
CA THR A 133 4.78 6.88 -4.73
C THR A 133 5.93 7.29 -3.82
N ASP A 134 6.51 6.40 -3.03
CA ASP A 134 7.61 6.79 -2.11
C ASP A 134 9.01 6.71 -2.73
N GLY A 135 9.18 5.89 -3.77
CA GLY A 135 10.47 5.74 -4.47
C GLY A 135 10.95 7.03 -5.15
N LYS A 136 12.15 7.47 -4.80
CA LYS A 136 12.93 8.46 -5.58
C LYS A 136 14.10 7.76 -6.25
N HIS A 137 14.59 8.33 -7.34
CA HIS A 137 15.89 7.96 -7.93
C HIS A 137 16.97 8.00 -6.84
N ARG A 138 17.61 6.85 -6.55
CA ARG A 138 18.82 6.78 -5.73
C ARG A 138 20.04 6.82 -6.66
N LEU A 139 21.10 7.53 -6.25
CA LEU A 139 22.40 7.44 -6.92
C LEU A 139 23.01 6.07 -6.56
N LEU A 140 23.32 5.26 -7.57
CA LEU A 140 24.07 4.01 -7.35
C LEU A 140 25.44 4.34 -6.74
N PRO A 141 25.95 3.54 -5.78
CA PRO A 141 27.28 3.76 -5.19
C PRO A 141 28.33 3.74 -6.30
N ARG A 142 29.03 4.86 -6.49
CA ARG A 142 30.04 5.00 -7.56
C ARG A 142 31.32 4.19 -7.29
N ARG A 143 31.53 3.70 -6.06
CA ARG A 143 32.81 3.13 -5.60
C ARG A 143 32.72 1.85 -4.78
N GLU A 144 31.53 1.30 -4.58
CA GLU A 144 31.36 0.00 -3.93
C GLU A 144 30.66 -0.89 -4.94
N GLY A 145 31.47 -1.71 -5.61
CA GLY A 145 31.04 -2.80 -6.48
C GLY A 145 31.27 -4.14 -5.81
#